data_AF-A0A223ASX3-F1
#
_entry.id   AF-A0A223ASX3-F1
#
_cell.length_a   1.000
_cell.length_b   1.000
_cell.length_c   1.000
_cell.angle_alpha   90.00
_cell.angle_beta   90.00
_cell.angle_gamma   90.00
#
_symmetry.space_group_name_H-M   'P 1'
#
loop_
_entity.id
_entity.type
_entity.pdbx_description
1 polymer ?
#
loop_
_entity_poly.entity_id
_entity_poly.type
_entity_poly.pdbx_seq_one_letter_code
_entity_poly.pdbx_strand_id
1 'polypeptide(L)'
;MQKSKKLTAVYALIMDLPLSIVVTMVALALGGNLTMERFIPSFCLAYILTFFINFLPVGMIGFKFASKYADNNTLKFGLLANVVIALFFVVILDIVMTAFGVFIASNGTMSEYLIAVVAGFIPCYIPTLIIAILWYPVADKASRAICHE
;
A
#
# COMPACT_ATOMS: atom_id res chain seq x y z
N MET A 1 0.71 11.44 19.70
CA MET A 1 1.16 10.32 20.56
C MET A 1 2.13 9.47 19.76
N GLN A 2 3.38 9.33 20.21
CA GLN A 2 4.40 8.54 19.51
C GLN A 2 4.13 7.06 19.78
N LYS A 3 3.69 6.31 18.76
CA LYS A 3 3.47 4.86 18.89
C LYS A 3 4.80 4.17 19.23
N SER A 4 4.77 3.20 20.14
CA SER A 4 5.90 2.30 20.40
C SER A 4 6.37 1.65 19.09
N LYS A 5 7.68 1.34 18.98
CA LYS A 5 8.22 0.67 17.77
C LYS A 5 7.51 -0.66 17.51
N LYS A 6 7.13 -1.38 18.58
CA LYS A 6 6.35 -2.63 18.50
C LYS A 6 4.93 -2.38 17.97
N LEU A 7 4.23 -1.40 18.53
CA LEU A 7 2.88 -1.01 18.11
C LEU A 7 2.86 -0.57 16.64
N THR A 8 3.88 0.16 16.18
CA THR A 8 4.02 0.60 14.79
C THR A 8 4.23 -0.58 13.84
N ALA A 9 5.07 -1.55 14.21
CA ALA A 9 5.33 -2.74 13.41
C ALA A 9 4.10 -3.65 13.31
N VAL A 10 3.39 -3.89 14.42
CA VAL A 10 2.16 -4.70 14.42
C VAL A 10 1.04 -3.99 13.63
N TYR A 11 0.91 -2.67 13.80
CA TYR A 11 -0.02 -1.87 13.01
C TYR A 11 0.27 -1.95 11.51
N ALA A 12 1.53 -1.81 11.11
CA ALA A 12 1.96 -1.93 9.72
C ALA A 12 1.60 -3.31 9.14
N LEU A 13 1.93 -4.40 9.85
CA LEU A 13 1.60 -5.77 9.41
C LEU A 13 0.10 -6.00 9.21
N ILE A 14 -0.75 -5.41 10.05
CA ILE A 14 -2.21 -5.52 9.96
C ILE A 14 -2.77 -4.67 8.81
N MET A 15 -2.18 -3.51 8.54
CA MET A 15 -2.54 -2.66 7.41
C MET A 15 -2.06 -3.25 6.07
N ASP A 16 -0.88 -3.86 6.05
CA ASP A 16 -0.27 -4.41 4.84
C ASP A 16 -1.09 -5.55 4.23
N LEU A 17 -1.79 -6.34 5.06
CA LEU A 17 -2.56 -7.49 4.61
C LEU A 17 -3.71 -7.10 3.65
N PRO A 18 -4.68 -6.23 4.02
CA PRO A 18 -5.73 -5.82 3.09
C PRO A 18 -5.18 -4.98 1.92
N LEU A 19 -4.13 -4.19 2.13
CA LEU A 19 -3.53 -3.38 1.07
C LEU A 19 -2.91 -4.26 -0.03
N SER A 20 -2.11 -5.25 0.36
CA SER A 20 -1.48 -6.20 -0.58
C SER A 20 -2.52 -7.05 -1.31
N ILE A 21 -3.60 -7.48 -0.65
CA ILE A 21 -4.72 -8.18 -1.30
C ILE A 21 -5.36 -7.30 -2.39
N VAL A 22 -5.70 -6.06 -2.05
CA VAL A 22 -6.43 -5.15 -2.95
C VAL A 22 -5.58 -4.75 -4.14
N VAL A 23 -4.32 -4.35 -3.91
CA VAL A 23 -3.38 -4.01 -4.98
C VAL A 23 -3.16 -5.21 -5.91
N THR A 24 -3.00 -6.42 -5.36
CA THR A 24 -2.81 -7.63 -6.16
C THR A 24 -4.04 -7.95 -7.00
N MET A 25 -5.25 -7.88 -6.41
CA MET A 25 -6.49 -8.12 -7.16
C MET A 25 -6.65 -7.13 -8.31
N VAL A 26 -6.42 -5.84 -8.06
CA VAL A 26 -6.55 -4.80 -9.08
C VAL A 26 -5.51 -4.98 -10.18
N ALA A 27 -4.24 -5.20 -9.83
CA ALA A 27 -3.16 -5.39 -10.79
C ALA A 27 -3.42 -6.60 -11.71
N LEU A 28 -3.86 -7.72 -11.14
CA LEU A 28 -4.18 -8.92 -11.93
C LEU A 28 -5.46 -8.77 -12.75
N ALA A 29 -6.46 -8.04 -12.26
CA ALA A 29 -7.67 -7.73 -13.02
C ALA A 29 -7.35 -6.84 -14.23
N LEU A 30 -6.53 -5.81 -14.07
CA LEU A 30 -6.07 -4.96 -15.18
C LEU A 30 -5.24 -5.74 -16.19
N GLY A 31 -4.41 -6.66 -15.72
CA GLY A 31 -3.63 -7.55 -16.57
C GLY A 31 -4.45 -8.67 -17.23
N GLY A 32 -5.76 -8.77 -16.98
CA GLY A 32 -6.63 -9.82 -17.54
C GLY A 32 -6.29 -11.24 -17.06
N ASN A 33 -5.60 -11.36 -15.92
CA ASN A 33 -4.97 -12.60 -15.44
C ASN A 33 -5.35 -12.93 -13.99
N LEU A 34 -6.58 -12.61 -13.58
CA LEU A 34 -7.08 -12.87 -12.23
C LEU A 34 -7.38 -14.36 -12.01
N THR A 35 -6.33 -15.16 -11.81
CA THR A 35 -6.42 -16.58 -11.45
C THR A 35 -5.77 -16.84 -10.10
N MET A 36 -6.19 -17.88 -9.37
CA MET A 36 -5.58 -18.22 -8.07
C MET A 36 -4.08 -18.53 -8.20
N GLU A 37 -3.67 -19.17 -9.30
CA GLU A 37 -2.27 -19.53 -9.57
C GLU A 37 -1.37 -18.30 -9.69
N ARG A 38 -1.87 -17.19 -10.25
CA ARG A 38 -1.12 -15.93 -10.32
C ARG A 38 -1.35 -15.03 -9.10
N PHE A 39 -2.49 -15.14 -8.44
CA PHE A 39 -2.83 -14.36 -7.25
C PHE A 39 -1.92 -14.66 -6.07
N ILE A 40 -1.76 -15.94 -5.70
CA ILE A 40 -0.96 -16.33 -4.52
C ILE A 40 0.48 -15.79 -4.57
N PRO A 41 1.28 -16.05 -5.63
CA PRO A 41 2.66 -15.56 -5.68
C PRO A 41 2.73 -14.02 -5.76
N SER A 42 1.81 -13.39 -6.49
CA SER A 42 1.74 -11.93 -6.61
C SER A 42 1.39 -11.28 -5.27
N PHE A 43 0.47 -11.87 -4.51
CA PHE A 43 0.08 -11.43 -3.17
C PHE A 43 1.25 -11.57 -2.20
N CYS A 44 1.96 -12.71 -2.20
CA CYS A 44 3.13 -12.89 -1.36
C CYS A 44 4.21 -11.86 -1.67
N LEU A 45 4.46 -11.58 -2.95
CA LEU A 45 5.43 -10.55 -3.37
C LEU A 45 4.98 -9.16 -2.90
N ALA A 46 3.72 -8.79 -3.14
CA ALA A 46 3.15 -7.51 -2.71
C ALA A 46 3.23 -7.34 -1.19
N TYR A 47 2.94 -8.39 -0.42
CA TYR A 47 2.98 -8.37 1.04
C TYR A 47 4.41 -8.20 1.58
N ILE A 48 5.38 -8.89 0.98
CA ILE A 48 6.79 -8.72 1.34
C ILE A 48 7.26 -7.29 1.00
N LEU A 49 6.86 -6.76 -0.16
CA LEU A 49 7.20 -5.40 -0.57
C LEU A 49 6.56 -4.35 0.34
N THR A 50 5.28 -4.48 0.71
CA THR A 50 4.62 -3.57 1.67
C THR A 50 5.36 -3.53 2.99
N PHE A 51 5.84 -4.68 3.47
CA PHE A 51 6.64 -4.76 4.68
C PHE A 51 7.96 -3.96 4.55
N PHE A 52 8.67 -4.07 3.42
CA PHE A 52 9.88 -3.28 3.20
C PHE A 52 9.61 -1.77 3.04
N ILE A 53 8.50 -1.39 2.40
CA ILE A 53 8.10 0.01 2.27
C ILE A 53 7.86 0.63 3.66
N ASN A 54 7.38 -0.14 4.63
CA ASN A 54 7.22 0.32 6.02
C ASN A 54 8.54 0.66 6.73
N PHE A 55 9.69 0.18 6.25
CA PHE A 55 11.00 0.61 6.77
C PHE A 55 11.44 1.97 6.23
N LEU A 56 10.86 2.42 5.12
CA LEU A 56 11.07 3.77 4.63
C LEU A 56 10.30 4.76 5.52
N PRO A 57 10.79 6.01 5.68
CA PRO A 57 10.13 7.02 6.52
C PRO A 57 8.83 7.58 5.89
N VAL A 58 8.07 6.76 5.16
CA VAL A 58 6.83 7.13 4.44
C VAL A 58 5.79 7.69 5.39
N GLY A 59 5.58 7.04 6.54
CA GLY A 59 4.68 7.54 7.58
C GLY A 59 5.09 8.94 8.06
N MET A 60 6.38 9.16 8.31
CA MET A 60 6.89 10.47 8.75
C MET A 60 6.70 11.54 7.66
N ILE A 61 6.90 11.19 6.38
CA ILE A 61 6.67 12.09 5.25
C ILE A 61 5.19 12.48 5.16
N GLY A 62 4.28 11.50 5.24
CA GLY A 62 2.84 11.74 5.23
C GLY A 62 2.38 12.61 6.40
N PHE A 63 2.89 12.34 7.61
CA PHE A 63 2.58 13.15 8.79
C PHE A 63 3.11 14.59 8.69
N LYS A 64 4.35 14.78 8.19
CA LYS A 64 4.91 16.12 7.96
C LYS A 64 4.09 16.89 6.93
N PHE A 65 3.68 16.24 5.85
CA PHE A 65 2.82 16.86 4.85
C PHE A 65 1.46 17.27 5.45
N ALA A 66 0.79 16.35 6.15
CA ALA A 66 -0.50 16.64 6.79
C ALA A 66 -0.40 17.76 7.83
N SER A 67 0.67 17.81 8.61
CA SER A 67 0.89 18.84 9.64
C SER A 67 1.03 20.26 9.08
N LYS A 68 1.34 20.41 7.78
CA LYS A 68 1.43 21.71 7.12
C LYS A 68 0.06 22.28 6.75
N TYR A 69 -0.96 21.43 6.63
CA TYR A 69 -2.27 21.79 6.08
C TYR A 69 -3.45 21.51 7.02
N ALA A 70 -3.23 20.80 8.13
CA ALA A 70 -4.28 20.49 9.09
C ALA A 70 -3.73 20.32 10.51
N ASP A 71 -4.55 20.66 11.51
CA ASP A 71 -4.23 20.43 12.92
C ASP A 71 -4.21 18.94 13.25
N ASN A 72 -3.26 18.58 14.12
CA ASN A 72 -3.15 17.25 14.69
C ASN A 72 -4.50 16.85 15.33
N ASN A 73 -4.94 15.60 15.13
CA ASN A 73 -6.25 15.05 15.56
C ASN A 73 -7.50 15.44 14.74
N THR A 74 -7.36 16.10 13.59
CA THR A 74 -8.51 16.28 12.67
C THR A 74 -8.65 15.13 11.67
N LEU A 75 -9.88 14.82 11.25
CA LEU A 75 -10.13 13.87 10.15
C LEU A 75 -9.39 14.29 8.86
N LYS A 76 -9.28 15.60 8.61
CA LYS A 76 -8.52 16.16 7.49
C LYS A 76 -7.04 15.80 7.54
N PHE A 77 -6.43 15.84 8.72
CA PHE A 77 -5.04 15.44 8.93
C PHE A 77 -4.83 13.96 8.61
N GLY A 78 -5.71 13.08 9.12
CA GLY A 78 -5.65 11.64 8.83
C GLY A 78 -5.81 11.35 7.33
N LEU A 79 -6.70 12.06 6.65
CA LEU A 79 -6.93 11.89 5.21
C LEU A 79 -5.73 12.37 4.39
N LEU A 80 -5.18 13.56 4.68
CA LEU A 80 -4.00 14.10 4.01
C LEU A 80 -2.75 13.25 4.22
N ALA A 81 -2.56 12.70 5.42
CA ALA A 81 -1.45 11.79 5.70
C ALA A 81 -1.58 10.50 4.88
N ASN A 82 -2.77 9.90 4.86
CA ASN A 82 -3.02 8.67 4.11
C ASN A 82 -2.94 8.85 2.59
N VAL A 83 -3.31 10.02 2.05
CA VAL A 83 -3.11 10.36 0.62
C VAL A 83 -1.64 10.23 0.24
N VAL A 84 -0.74 10.83 1.01
CA VAL A 84 0.70 10.77 0.71
C VAL A 84 1.26 9.38 0.95
N ILE A 85 0.88 8.72 2.05
CA ILE A 85 1.38 7.38 2.38
C ILE A 85 0.93 6.37 1.31
N ALA A 86 -0.36 6.35 0.98
CA ALA A 86 -0.89 5.47 -0.07
C ALA A 86 -0.21 5.72 -1.42
N LEU A 87 0.15 6.97 -1.72
CA LEU A 87 0.82 7.31 -2.97
C LEU A 87 2.21 6.65 -3.05
N PHE A 88 3.02 6.75 -2.00
CA PHE A 88 4.32 6.07 -1.97
C PHE A 88 4.18 4.55 -2.06
N PHE A 89 3.24 3.97 -1.32
CA PHE A 89 2.97 2.53 -1.38
C PHE A 89 2.62 2.09 -2.79
N VAL A 90 1.67 2.78 -3.43
CA VAL A 90 1.17 2.41 -4.75
C VAL A 90 2.24 2.62 -5.81
N VAL A 91 2.98 3.74 -5.80
CA VAL A 91 4.06 3.96 -6.78
C VAL A 91 5.11 2.86 -6.70
N ILE A 92 5.58 2.52 -5.50
CA ILE A 92 6.64 1.53 -5.33
C ILE A 92 6.12 0.13 -5.70
N LEU A 93 4.92 -0.23 -5.22
CA LEU A 93 4.33 -1.52 -5.53
C LEU A 93 4.03 -1.66 -7.02
N ASP A 94 3.45 -0.65 -7.65
CA ASP A 94 3.11 -0.67 -9.07
C ASP A 94 4.36 -0.83 -9.94
N ILE A 95 5.43 -0.07 -9.68
CA ILE A 95 6.72 -0.21 -10.38
C ILE A 95 7.23 -1.65 -10.30
N VAL A 96 7.28 -2.24 -9.09
CA VAL A 96 7.88 -3.56 -8.89
C VAL A 96 6.98 -4.69 -9.39
N MET A 97 5.68 -4.64 -9.08
CA MET A 97 4.70 -5.65 -9.48
C MET A 97 4.49 -5.65 -11.00
N THR A 98 4.44 -4.47 -11.62
CA THR A 98 4.29 -4.35 -13.07
C THR A 98 5.57 -4.80 -13.78
N ALA A 99 6.75 -4.54 -13.21
CA ALA A 99 8.01 -5.10 -13.75
C ALA A 99 8.02 -6.63 -13.70
N PHE A 100 7.55 -7.22 -12.59
CA PHE A 100 7.42 -8.67 -12.47
C PHE A 100 6.39 -9.23 -13.48
N GLY A 101 5.23 -8.59 -13.60
CA GLY A 101 4.17 -9.02 -14.52
C GLY A 101 4.56 -8.93 -16.00
N VAL A 102 5.25 -7.86 -16.39
CA VAL A 102 5.63 -7.61 -17.78
C VAL A 102 6.89 -8.39 -18.15
N PHE A 103 7.99 -8.22 -17.42
CA PHE A 103 9.27 -8.83 -17.81
C PHE A 103 9.37 -10.31 -17.45
N ILE A 104 8.90 -10.71 -16.27
CA ILE A 104 9.09 -12.08 -15.78
C ILE A 104 7.92 -12.97 -16.22
N ALA A 105 6.67 -12.51 -16.07
CA ALA A 105 5.51 -13.34 -16.32
C ALA A 105 5.03 -13.35 -17.79
N SER A 106 5.40 -12.34 -18.58
CA SER A 106 4.89 -12.15 -19.94
C SER A 106 5.98 -11.97 -21.01
N ASN A 107 7.26 -11.91 -20.61
CA ASN A 107 8.40 -11.59 -21.51
C ASN A 107 8.17 -10.35 -22.39
N GLY A 108 7.49 -9.34 -21.83
CA GLY A 108 7.12 -8.12 -22.52
C GLY A 108 8.29 -7.14 -22.66
N THR A 109 8.02 -6.03 -23.35
CA THR A 109 9.00 -4.99 -23.67
C THR A 109 8.98 -3.84 -22.66
N MET A 110 10.04 -3.02 -22.65
CA MET A 110 10.11 -1.83 -21.80
C MET A 110 8.98 -0.83 -22.10
N SER A 111 8.51 -0.76 -23.34
CA SER A 111 7.39 0.11 -23.73
C SER A 111 6.08 -0.35 -23.08
N GLU A 112 5.81 -1.64 -23.08
CA GLU A 112 4.62 -2.22 -22.44
C GLU A 112 4.65 -2.02 -20.93
N TYR A 113 5.83 -2.15 -20.32
CA TYR A 113 6.04 -1.85 -18.90
C TYR A 113 5.69 -0.40 -18.56
N LEU A 114 6.21 0.59 -19.30
CA LEU A 114 5.93 2.00 -19.03
C LEU A 114 4.45 2.36 -19.18
N ILE A 115 3.79 1.81 -20.21
CA ILE A 115 2.35 2.00 -20.41
C ILE A 115 1.57 1.36 -19.27
N ALA A 116 1.93 0.14 -18.87
CA ALA A 116 1.26 -0.58 -17.80
C ALA A 116 1.39 0.12 -16.44
N VAL A 117 2.55 0.70 -16.12
CA VAL A 117 2.73 1.49 -14.88
C VAL A 117 1.84 2.74 -14.90
N VAL A 118 1.84 3.50 -16.00
CA VAL A 118 1.02 4.72 -16.07
C VAL A 118 -0.48 4.39 -16.03
N ALA A 119 -0.89 3.32 -16.70
CA ALA A 119 -2.28 2.85 -16.73
C ALA A 119 -2.71 2.23 -15.39
N GLY A 120 -1.81 1.54 -14.70
CA GLY A 120 -2.03 0.84 -13.42
C GLY A 120 -2.05 1.77 -12.22
N PHE A 121 -1.43 2.95 -12.30
CA PHE A 121 -1.32 3.88 -11.19
C PHE A 121 -2.66 4.29 -10.58
N ILE A 122 -3.57 4.88 -11.37
CA ILE A 122 -4.87 5.39 -10.86
C ILE A 122 -5.75 4.25 -10.32
N PRO A 123 -5.96 3.14 -11.07
CA PRO A 123 -6.82 2.07 -10.59
C PRO A 123 -6.24 1.34 -9.38
N CYS A 124 -4.91 1.28 -9.19
CA CYS A 124 -4.31 0.76 -7.96
C CYS A 124 -4.38 1.78 -6.81
N TYR A 125 -4.22 3.06 -7.10
CA TYR A 125 -4.16 4.11 -6.08
C TYR A 125 -5.49 4.34 -5.36
N ILE A 126 -6.59 4.47 -6.10
CA ILE A 126 -7.91 4.80 -5.52
C ILE A 126 -8.38 3.72 -4.52
N PRO A 127 -8.39 2.42 -4.85
CA PRO A 127 -8.80 1.37 -3.92
C PRO A 127 -7.87 1.26 -2.71
N THR A 128 -6.57 1.43 -2.91
CA THR A 128 -5.59 1.42 -1.82
C THR A 128 -5.85 2.56 -0.84
N LEU A 129 -6.15 3.76 -1.33
CA LEU A 129 -6.50 4.90 -0.49
C LEU A 129 -7.80 4.66 0.29
N ILE A 130 -8.83 4.12 -0.38
CA ILE A 130 -10.13 3.80 0.27
C ILE A 130 -9.91 2.81 1.42
N ILE A 131 -9.16 1.73 1.15
CA ILE A 131 -8.86 0.70 2.14
C ILE A 131 -7.99 1.25 3.26
N ALA A 132 -6.98 2.07 2.96
CA ALA A 132 -6.16 2.70 3.97
C ALA A 132 -6.99 3.53 4.95
N ILE A 133 -7.96 4.31 4.45
CA ILE A 133 -8.84 5.14 5.28
C ILE A 133 -9.81 4.28 6.12
N LEU A 134 -10.45 3.29 5.49
CA LEU A 134 -11.44 2.43 6.16
C LEU A 134 -10.80 1.48 7.19
N TRP A 135 -9.60 0.97 6.90
CA TRP A 135 -8.92 -0.02 7.71
C TRP A 135 -8.04 0.59 8.80
N TYR A 136 -7.67 1.87 8.67
CA TYR A 136 -6.92 2.61 9.69
C TYR A 136 -7.45 2.44 11.13
N PRO A 137 -8.75 2.67 11.43
CA PRO A 137 -9.27 2.52 12.79
C PRO A 137 -9.27 1.08 13.28
N VAL A 138 -9.44 0.10 12.38
CA VAL A 138 -9.43 -1.33 12.71
C VAL A 138 -8.01 -1.75 13.09
N ALA A 139 -7.03 -1.39 12.26
CA ALA A 139 -5.63 -1.69 12.53
C ALA A 139 -5.11 -1.00 13.79
N ASP A 140 -5.53 0.23 14.08
CA ASP A 140 -5.15 0.92 15.33
C ASP A 140 -5.68 0.16 16.55
N LYS A 141 -6.97 -0.18 16.59
CA LYS A 141 -7.56 -0.95 17.70
C LYS A 141 -6.93 -2.33 17.87
N ALA A 142 -6.72 -3.05 16.76
CA ALA A 142 -6.13 -4.39 16.80
C ALA A 142 -4.66 -4.34 17.27
N SER A 143 -3.87 -3.38 16.78
CA SER A 143 -2.47 -3.23 17.18
C SER A 143 -2.32 -2.94 18.68
N ARG A 144 -3.19 -2.08 19.22
CA ARG A 144 -3.27 -1.74 20.65
C ARG A 144 -3.64 -2.94 21.51
N ALA A 145 -4.66 -3.69 21.10
CA ALA A 145 -5.08 -4.91 21.78
C ALA A 145 -3.96 -5.98 21.83
N ILE A 146 -3.20 -6.14 20.74
CA ILE A 146 -2.09 -7.11 20.65
C ILE A 146 -0.87 -6.65 21.45
N CYS A 147 -0.57 -5.34 21.45
CA CYS A 147 0.59 -4.79 22.17
C CYS A 147 0.32 -4.49 23.64
N HIS A 148 -0.94 -4.63 24.11
CA HIS A 148 -1.38 -4.21 25.44
C HIS A 148 -1.06 -2.74 25.76
N GLU A 149 -1.13 -1.86 24.75
CA GLU A 149 -0.91 -0.40 24.81
C GLU A 149 -2.13 0.37 24.29
#